data_AF-A0A0P7XK12-F1
#
_entry.id   AF-A0A0P7XK12-F1
#
_cell.length_a   1.000
_cell.length_b   1.000
_cell.length_c   1.000
_cell.angle_alpha   90.00
_cell.angle_beta   90.00
_cell.angle_gamma   90.00
#
_symmetry.space_group_name_H-M   'P 1'
#
loop_
_entity.id
_entity.type
_entity.pdbx_description
1 polymer ?
#
loop_
_entity_poly.entity_id
_entity_poly.type
_entity_poly.pdbx_seq_one_letter_code
_entity_poly.pdbx_strand_id
1 'polypeptide(L)'
;MQKPTEAELEVLAILWELKEASVRQVHERLAETKETGYTTTLKIMQIMHAKGMVSRDEKSRTHLYRPTVKQGETQKSLLKDLMSSAYGGSSKALVMQALGQDNPSKEELDEIRAFLDQLENKKS
;
A
#
# COMPACT_ATOMS: atom_id res chain seq x y z
N MET A 1 6.17 -2.16 14.58
CA MET A 1 5.01 -2.24 13.66
C MET A 1 5.20 -3.49 12.82
N GLN A 2 4.23 -4.42 12.82
CA GLN A 2 4.35 -5.62 12.00
C GLN A 2 4.17 -5.25 10.52
N LYS A 3 4.97 -5.87 9.65
CA LYS A 3 4.90 -5.68 8.20
C LYS A 3 3.66 -6.40 7.65
N PRO A 4 2.83 -5.73 6.83
CA PRO A 4 1.71 -6.40 6.18
C PRO A 4 2.24 -7.45 5.18
N THR A 5 1.59 -8.60 5.12
CA THR A 5 1.73 -9.51 3.98
C THR A 5 1.14 -8.88 2.72
N GLU A 6 1.38 -9.48 1.55
CA GLU A 6 0.81 -9.00 0.29
C GLU A 6 -0.72 -8.89 0.34
N ALA A 7 -1.41 -9.93 0.83
CA ALA A 7 -2.86 -9.93 0.98
C ALA A 7 -3.36 -8.90 2.01
N GLU A 8 -2.60 -8.66 3.08
CA GLU A 8 -2.92 -7.60 4.06
C GLU A 8 -2.72 -6.21 3.46
N LEU A 9 -1.72 -6.04 2.59
CA LEU A 9 -1.46 -4.78 1.89
C LEU A 9 -2.53 -4.46 0.85
N GLU A 10 -3.02 -5.47 0.11
CA GLU A 10 -4.17 -5.33 -0.80
C GLU A 10 -5.40 -4.79 -0.04
N VAL A 11 -5.70 -5.37 1.12
CA VAL A 11 -6.81 -4.92 1.98
C VAL A 11 -6.56 -3.51 2.55
N LEU A 12 -5.33 -3.22 2.99
CA LEU A 12 -4.98 -1.88 3.48
C LEU A 12 -5.12 -0.81 2.39
N ALA A 13 -4.75 -1.11 1.14
CA ALA A 13 -4.90 -0.19 0.02
C ALA A 13 -6.36 0.24 -0.15
N ILE A 14 -7.28 -0.73 -0.16
CA ILE A 14 -8.72 -0.47 -0.25
C ILE A 14 -9.22 0.33 0.98
N LEU A 15 -8.75 -0.01 2.18
CA LEU A 15 -9.13 0.70 3.40
C LEU A 15 -8.59 2.13 3.47
N TRP A 16 -7.42 2.42 2.89
CA TRP A 16 -6.91 3.79 2.80
C TRP A 16 -7.72 4.64 1.83
N GLU A 17 -8.19 4.07 0.72
CA GLU A 17 -9.08 4.75 -0.22
C GLU A 17 -10.46 5.03 0.38
N LEU A 18 -11.08 4.01 0.98
CA LEU A 18 -12.43 4.10 1.54
C LEU A 18 -12.48 4.77 2.92
N LYS A 19 -11.33 4.90 3.61
CA LYS A 19 -11.14 5.36 5.00
C LYS A 19 -11.79 4.46 6.07
N GLU A 20 -12.94 3.89 5.76
CA GLU A 20 -13.66 2.91 6.56
C GLU A 20 -14.46 1.99 5.64
N ALA A 21 -14.42 0.67 5.88
CA ALA A 21 -15.22 -0.28 5.11
C ALA A 21 -15.61 -1.52 5.90
N SER A 22 -16.73 -2.12 5.54
CA SER A 22 -17.13 -3.46 5.97
C SER A 22 -16.36 -4.55 5.21
N VAL A 23 -16.34 -5.77 5.74
CA VAL A 23 -15.77 -6.95 5.05
C VAL A 23 -16.37 -7.15 3.67
N ARG A 24 -17.67 -6.86 3.51
CA ARG A 24 -18.37 -6.98 2.24
C ARG A 24 -17.81 -6.00 1.20
N GLN A 25 -17.68 -4.72 1.56
CA GLN A 25 -17.17 -3.70 0.65
C GLN A 25 -15.72 -4.00 0.22
N VAL A 26 -14.88 -4.42 1.17
CA VAL A 26 -13.50 -4.83 0.85
C VAL A 26 -13.49 -6.04 -0.09
N HIS A 27 -14.33 -7.04 0.18
CA HIS A 27 -14.41 -8.23 -0.67
C HIS A 27 -14.89 -7.92 -2.08
N GLU A 28 -15.94 -7.09 -2.23
CA GLU A 28 -16.44 -6.64 -3.53
C GLU A 28 -15.32 -5.96 -4.33
N ARG A 29 -14.52 -5.09 -3.68
CA ARG A 29 -13.41 -4.41 -4.35
C ARG A 29 -12.24 -5.34 -4.71
N LEU A 30 -11.92 -6.32 -3.86
CA LEU A 30 -10.91 -7.34 -4.19
C LEU A 30 -11.37 -8.23 -5.35
N ALA A 31 -12.65 -8.59 -5.39
CA ALA A 31 -13.22 -9.46 -6.42
C ALA A 31 -13.16 -8.87 -7.83
N GLU A 32 -13.00 -7.55 -7.97
CA GLU A 32 -12.81 -6.90 -9.27
C GLU A 32 -11.46 -7.21 -9.92
N THR A 33 -10.43 -7.49 -9.11
CA THR A 33 -9.05 -7.67 -9.58
C THR A 33 -8.55 -9.10 -9.39
N LYS A 34 -9.16 -9.86 -8.49
CA LYS A 34 -8.69 -11.18 -8.05
C LYS A 34 -9.84 -12.05 -7.56
N GLU A 35 -9.83 -13.31 -7.97
CA GLU A 35 -10.78 -14.28 -7.43
C GLU A 35 -10.38 -14.64 -5.99
N THR A 36 -11.15 -14.16 -5.02
CA THR A 36 -10.94 -14.45 -3.59
C THR A 36 -12.26 -14.79 -2.93
N GLY A 37 -12.27 -15.75 -2.00
CA GLY A 37 -13.47 -16.11 -1.26
C GLY A 37 -13.78 -15.10 -0.15
N TYR A 38 -15.07 -14.82 0.10
CA TYR A 38 -15.51 -13.91 1.16
C TYR A 38 -14.92 -14.27 2.55
N THR A 39 -14.86 -15.56 2.87
CA THR A 39 -14.30 -16.06 4.15
C THR A 39 -12.80 -15.84 4.25
N THR A 40 -12.08 -15.81 3.13
CA THR A 40 -10.67 -15.46 3.08
C THR A 40 -10.48 -13.98 3.40
N THR A 41 -11.25 -13.09 2.77
CA THR A 41 -11.25 -11.65 3.10
C THR A 41 -11.57 -11.42 4.57
N LEU A 42 -12.59 -12.11 5.11
CA LEU A 42 -12.96 -12.03 6.52
C LEU A 42 -11.79 -12.44 7.43
N LYS A 43 -11.16 -13.59 7.16
CA LYS A 43 -10.01 -14.07 7.93
C LYS A 43 -8.84 -13.11 7.90
N ILE A 44 -8.51 -12.55 6.72
CA ILE A 44 -7.43 -11.55 6.58
C ILE A 44 -7.73 -10.33 7.47
N MET A 45 -8.96 -9.78 7.38
CA MET A 45 -9.33 -8.62 8.19
C MET A 45 -9.33 -8.89 9.70
N GLN A 46 -9.70 -10.11 10.12
CA GLN A 46 -9.60 -10.54 11.52
C GLN A 46 -8.14 -10.65 11.98
N ILE A 47 -7.26 -11.20 11.16
CA ILE A 47 -5.82 -11.29 11.44
C ILE A 47 -5.23 -9.88 11.54
N MET A 48 -5.55 -8.99 10.60
CA MET A 48 -5.10 -7.59 10.63
C MET A 48 -5.58 -6.86 11.88
N HIS A 49 -6.81 -7.13 12.34
CA HIS A 49 -7.32 -6.57 13.57
C HIS A 49 -6.57 -7.09 14.79
N ALA A 50 -6.31 -8.40 14.87
CA ALA A 50 -5.51 -9.00 15.94
C ALA A 50 -4.06 -8.47 15.96
N LYS A 51 -3.50 -8.15 14.79
CA LYS A 51 -2.19 -7.50 14.63
C LYS A 51 -2.21 -5.99 14.95
N GLY A 52 -3.39 -5.41 15.17
CA GLY A 52 -3.55 -3.98 15.43
C GLY A 52 -3.35 -3.08 14.21
N MET A 53 -3.39 -3.62 12.99
CA MET A 53 -3.28 -2.84 11.74
C MET A 53 -4.58 -2.15 11.35
N VAL A 54 -5.71 -2.66 11.86
CA VAL A 54 -7.05 -2.09 11.68
C VAL A 54 -7.81 -2.11 13.00
N SER A 55 -8.63 -1.10 13.21
CA SER A 55 -9.61 -1.05 14.29
C SER A 55 -10.98 -1.43 13.77
N ARG A 56 -11.77 -2.13 14.57
CA ARG A 56 -13.15 -2.49 14.26
C ARG A 56 -14.09 -1.68 15.14
N ASP A 57 -15.12 -1.07 14.56
CA ASP A 57 -16.20 -0.47 15.32
C ASP A 57 -17.20 -1.56 15.74
N GLU A 58 -17.31 -1.77 17.06
CA GLU A 58 -18.24 -2.73 17.66
C GLU A 58 -19.64 -2.14 17.91
N LYS A 59 -19.81 -0.82 17.80
CA LYS A 59 -21.08 -0.13 18.07
C LYS A 59 -22.01 -0.08 16.86
N SER A 60 -21.47 -0.24 15.65
CA SER A 60 -22.25 -0.32 14.42
C SER A 60 -22.80 -1.74 14.21
N ARG A 61 -24.08 -1.85 13.79
CA ARG A 61 -24.70 -3.14 13.40
C ARG A 61 -23.91 -3.83 12.27
N THR A 62 -23.22 -3.03 11.45
CA THR A 62 -22.28 -3.51 10.45
C THR A 62 -20.88 -3.29 10.97
N HIS A 63 -20.12 -4.36 11.18
CA HIS A 63 -18.73 -4.27 11.60
C HIS A 63 -17.89 -3.54 10.56
N LEU A 64 -17.52 -2.30 10.87
CA LEU A 64 -16.69 -1.45 10.03
C LEU A 64 -15.25 -1.49 10.50
N TYR A 65 -14.32 -1.53 9.55
CA TYR A 65 -12.89 -1.55 9.78
C TYR A 65 -12.26 -0.26 9.29
N ARG A 66 -11.34 0.28 10.08
CA ARG A 66 -10.53 1.47 9.75
C ARG A 66 -9.05 1.13 9.85
N PRO A 67 -8.19 1.61 8.94
CA PRO A 67 -6.76 1.44 9.06
C PRO A 67 -6.24 2.27 10.24
N THR A 68 -5.46 1.64 11.12
CA THR A 68 -4.74 2.34 12.20
C THR A 68 -3.33 2.74 11.77
N VAL A 69 -2.83 2.10 10.71
CA VAL A 69 -1.53 2.35 10.11
C VAL A 69 -1.64 3.38 8.99
N LYS A 70 -0.71 4.34 8.94
CA LYS A 70 -0.71 5.36 7.89
C LYS A 70 -0.09 4.81 6.61
N GLN A 71 -0.76 5.07 5.48
CA GLN A 71 -0.29 4.67 4.14
C GLN A 71 1.16 5.09 3.89
N GLY A 72 1.49 6.37 4.07
CA GLY A 72 2.83 6.88 3.80
C GLY A 72 3.92 6.29 4.70
N GLU A 73 3.62 5.98 5.96
CA GLU A 73 4.60 5.35 6.87
C GLU A 73 4.84 3.89 6.48
N THR A 74 3.76 3.15 6.17
CA THR A 74 3.84 1.77 5.69
C THR A 74 4.60 1.69 4.36
N GLN A 75 4.25 2.51 3.37
CA GLN A 75 4.92 2.54 2.06
C GLN A 75 6.41 2.87 2.18
N LYS A 76 6.78 3.86 3.02
CA LYS A 76 8.19 4.19 3.29
C LYS A 76 8.96 3.00 3.89
N SER A 77 8.34 2.28 4.83
CA SER A 77 8.95 1.09 5.42
C SER A 77 9.14 -0.02 4.39
N LEU A 78 8.14 -0.28 3.56
CA LEU A 78 8.20 -1.29 2.50
C LEU A 78 9.31 -0.96 1.48
N LEU A 79 9.42 0.30 1.06
CA LEU A 79 10.45 0.75 0.13
C LEU A 79 11.85 0.61 0.74
N LYS A 80 12.02 0.99 2.02
CA LYS A 80 13.29 0.86 2.73
C LYS A 80 13.73 -0.60 2.79
N ASP A 81 12.81 -1.50 3.11
CA ASP A 81 13.08 -2.93 3.16
C ASP A 81 13.50 -3.43 1.78
N LEU A 82 12.72 -3.15 0.73
CA LEU A 82 13.02 -3.57 -0.64
C LEU A 82 14.40 -3.07 -1.09
N MET A 83 14.70 -1.81 -0.82
CA MET A 83 15.99 -1.20 -1.14
C MET A 83 17.14 -1.92 -0.41
N SER A 84 16.97 -2.27 0.86
CA SER A 84 17.99 -2.97 1.64
C SER A 84 18.14 -4.45 1.25
N SER A 85 17.05 -5.15 0.95
CA SER A 85 17.03 -6.60 0.75
C SER A 85 17.34 -7.03 -0.68
N ALA A 86 16.90 -6.26 -1.68
CA ALA A 86 17.01 -6.63 -3.09
C ALA A 86 17.99 -5.74 -3.88
N TYR A 87 18.21 -4.50 -3.45
CA TYR A 87 19.01 -3.51 -4.19
C TYR A 87 20.28 -3.04 -3.45
N GLY A 88 20.64 -3.69 -2.34
CA GLY A 88 21.87 -3.41 -1.60
C GLY A 88 22.02 -1.95 -1.14
N GLY A 89 20.92 -1.25 -0.89
CA GLY A 89 20.92 0.17 -0.51
C GLY A 89 21.01 1.15 -1.69
N SER A 90 21.06 0.68 -2.94
CA SER A 90 21.18 1.55 -4.12
C SER A 90 19.83 2.09 -4.57
N SER A 91 19.52 3.32 -4.18
CA SER A 91 18.36 4.07 -4.68
C SER A 91 18.39 4.23 -6.20
N LYS A 92 19.59 4.45 -6.78
CA LYS A 92 19.78 4.53 -8.23
C LYS A 92 19.34 3.24 -8.93
N ALA A 93 19.76 2.08 -8.44
CA ALA A 93 19.40 0.79 -9.06
C ALA A 93 17.90 0.54 -9.02
N LEU A 94 17.25 0.89 -7.91
CA LEU A 94 15.80 0.78 -7.76
C LEU A 94 15.05 1.70 -8.75
N VAL A 95 15.47 2.96 -8.87
CA VAL A 95 14.85 3.91 -9.82
C VAL A 95 15.05 3.46 -11.27
N MET A 96 16.27 3.03 -11.63
CA MET A 96 16.55 2.52 -12.97
C MET A 96 15.71 1.28 -13.31
N GLN A 97 15.49 0.38 -12.35
CA GLN A 97 14.63 -0.79 -12.57
C GLN A 97 13.17 -0.38 -12.72
N ALA A 98 12.68 0.53 -11.89
CA ALA A 98 11.30 1.02 -11.96
C ALA A 98 11.00 1.68 -13.32
N LEU A 99 11.93 2.50 -13.84
CA LEU A 99 11.78 3.16 -15.14
C LEU A 99 12.09 2.27 -16.34
N GLY A 100 12.81 1.16 -16.14
CA GLY A 100 13.20 0.25 -17.20
C GLY A 100 12.19 -0.86 -17.49
N GLN A 101 11.25 -1.12 -16.57
CA GLN A 101 10.22 -2.17 -16.73
C GLN A 101 8.99 -1.69 -17.50
N ASP A 102 8.59 -0.44 -17.29
CA ASP A 102 7.47 0.19 -17.99
C ASP A 102 8.02 1.20 -18.99
N ASN A 103 7.47 1.25 -20.21
CA ASN A 103 7.83 2.26 -21.20
C ASN A 103 7.09 3.55 -20.83
N PRO A 104 7.69 4.46 -20.04
CA PRO A 104 6.94 5.50 -19.36
C PRO A 104 6.41 6.48 -20.40
N SER A 105 5.23 7.01 -20.16
CA SER A 105 4.67 8.08 -20.99
C SER A 105 5.58 9.32 -20.94
N LYS A 106 5.46 10.17 -21.97
CA LYS A 106 6.24 11.40 -22.02
C LYS A 106 5.89 12.31 -20.84
N GLU A 107 4.63 12.32 -20.45
CA GLU A 107 4.09 13.04 -19.31
C GLU A 107 4.74 12.58 -18.00
N GLU A 108 4.79 11.27 -17.73
CA GLU A 108 5.46 10.72 -16.55
C GLU A 108 6.95 11.06 -16.50
N LEU A 109 7.65 11.00 -17.64
CA LEU A 109 9.06 11.39 -17.72
C LEU A 109 9.28 12.87 -17.40
N ASP A 110 8.39 13.75 -17.88
CA ASP A 110 8.49 15.18 -17.62
C ASP A 110 8.16 15.51 -16.16
N GLU A 111 7.22 14.81 -15.52
CA GLU A 111 6.95 14.91 -14.07
C GLU A 111 8.16 14.47 -13.24
N ILE A 112 8.81 13.36 -13.61
CA ILE A 112 10.02 12.87 -12.93
C ILE A 112 11.16 13.88 -13.08
N ARG A 113 11.37 14.45 -14.28
CA ARG A 113 12.38 15.48 -14.50
C ARG A 113 12.13 16.71 -13.62
N ALA A 114 10.91 17.21 -13.60
CA ALA A 114 10.55 18.36 -12.76
C ALA A 114 10.80 18.08 -11.27
N PHE A 115 10.53 16.85 -10.81
CA PHE A 115 10.83 16.44 -9.43
C PHE A 115 12.35 16.41 -9.16
N LEU A 116 13.16 15.92 -10.09
CA LEU A 116 14.63 15.91 -9.96
C LEU A 116 15.19 17.34 -9.90
N ASP A 117 14.73 18.23 -10.77
CA ASP A 117 15.15 19.64 -10.79
C ASP A 117 14.83 20.34 -9.45
N GLN A 118 13.67 20.05 -8.86
CA GLN A 118 13.31 20.55 -7.52
C GLN A 118 14.24 20.04 -6.42
N LEU A 119 14.72 18.79 -6.51
CA LEU A 119 15.66 18.23 -5.54
C LEU A 119 17.05 18.85 -5.67
N GLU A 120 17.50 19.18 -6.88
CA GLU A 120 18.76 19.88 -7.12
C GLU A 120 18.70 21.32 -6.61
N ASN A 121 17.61 22.02 -6.88
CA ASN A 121 17.40 23.39 -6.40
C ASN A 121 17.26 23.51 -4.87
N LYS A 122 16.80 22.45 -4.18
CA LYS A 122 16.78 22.39 -2.72
C LYS A 122 18.14 22.08 -2.09
N LYS A 123 19.12 21.63 -2.88
CA LYS A 123 20.49 21.35 -2.43
C LYS A 123 21.47 22.49 -2.68
N SER A 124 21.13 23.45 -3.55
CA SER A 124 21.79 24.77 -3.66
C SER A 124 21.26 25.73 -2.60
#